data_AF-A0A7L3LWU7-F1
#
_entry.id   AF-A0A7L3LWU7-F1
#
_cell.length_a   1.000
_cell.length_b   1.000
_cell.length_c   1.000
_cell.angle_alpha   90.00
_cell.angle_beta   90.00
_cell.angle_gamma   90.00
#
_symmetry.space_group_name_H-M   'P 1'
#
loop_
_entity.id
_entity.type
_entity.pdbx_description
1 polymer ?
#
loop_
_entity_poly.entity_id
_entity_poly.type
_entity_poly.pdbx_seq_one_letter_code
_entity_poly.pdbx_strand_id
1 'polypeptide(L)' 'ARHKCGNQKSCPEDHFAFKIISGAANVVGPSICFDDVILMSSVKNNIGRGLNIAVVNGTNGKLLKTGAFDMYSG' A
#
# COMPACT_ATOMS: atom_id res chain seq x y z
N ALA A 1 11.04 -5.84 -18.89
CA ALA A 1 10.98 -4.60 -18.10
C ALA A 1 10.03 -4.80 -16.92
N ARG A 2 10.32 -4.24 -15.74
CA ARG A 2 9.42 -4.31 -14.59
C ARG A 2 8.53 -3.06 -14.58
N HIS A 3 7.20 -3.22 -14.55
CA HIS A 3 6.28 -2.09 -14.42
C HIS A 3 6.17 -1.65 -12.95
N LYS A 4 5.80 -0.39 -12.71
CA LYS A 4 5.63 0.18 -11.36
C LYS A 4 4.76 -0.71 -10.48
N CYS A 5 5.17 -0.91 -9.22
CA CYS A 5 4.55 -1.81 -8.25
C CYS A 5 4.47 -3.30 -8.68
N GLY A 6 5.18 -3.68 -9.74
CA GLY A 6 5.10 -5.03 -10.31
C GLY A 6 3.75 -5.33 -10.96
N ASN A 7 3.11 -4.32 -11.56
CA ASN A 7 1.89 -4.49 -12.35
C ASN A 7 2.16 -5.29 -13.63
N GLN A 8 1.12 -5.91 -14.19
CA GLN A 8 1.24 -6.70 -15.44
C GLN A 8 1.48 -5.83 -16.68
N LYS A 9 1.05 -4.57 -16.62
CA LYS A 9 1.21 -3.57 -17.70
C LYS A 9 1.47 -2.20 -17.09
N SER A 10 2.04 -1.30 -17.89
CA SER A 10 2.17 0.11 -17.51
C SER A 10 0.81 0.79 -17.43
N CYS A 11 0.68 1.75 -16.51
CA CYS A 11 -0.44 2.68 -16.51
C CYS A 11 -0.32 3.67 -17.69
N PRO A 12 -1.44 4.22 -18.20
CA PRO A 12 -1.42 5.33 -19.15
C PRO A 12 -0.75 6.59 -18.56
N GLU A 13 -0.54 7.60 -19.41
CA GLU A 13 -0.14 8.93 -18.94
C GLU A 13 -1.16 9.49 -17.94
N ASP A 14 -0.70 10.34 -17.03
CA ASP A 14 -1.49 10.97 -15.96
C ASP A 14 -2.23 10.01 -15.02
N HIS A 15 -1.76 8.76 -14.89
CA HIS A 15 -2.29 7.78 -13.93
C HIS A 15 -1.20 7.31 -12.95
N PHE A 16 -1.58 7.17 -11.69
CA PHE A 16 -0.72 6.53 -10.68
C PHE A 16 -0.90 5.00 -10.70
N ALA A 17 0.22 4.28 -10.65
CA ALA A 17 0.20 2.84 -10.46
C ALA A 17 0.05 2.51 -8.96
N PHE A 18 -0.74 1.50 -8.61
CA PHE A 18 -0.77 0.98 -7.25
C PHE A 18 -0.98 -0.53 -7.25
N LYS A 19 -0.58 -1.17 -6.14
CA LYS A 19 -0.84 -2.57 -5.86
C LYS A 19 -1.09 -2.73 -4.36
N ILE A 20 -2.22 -3.34 -4.02
CA ILE A 20 -2.63 -3.61 -2.65
C ILE A 20 -2.76 -5.12 -2.49
N ILE A 21 -2.11 -5.66 -1.47
CA ILE A 21 -2.14 -7.09 -1.17
C ILE A 21 -2.54 -7.22 0.30
N SER A 22 -3.61 -7.96 0.58
CA SER A 22 -4.03 -8.27 1.95
C SER A 22 -3.00 -9.16 2.66
N GLY A 23 -3.09 -9.22 3.99
CA GLY A 23 -2.31 -10.18 4.76
C GLY A 23 -2.81 -11.61 4.57
N ALA A 24 -1.98 -12.58 4.94
CA ALA A 24 -2.34 -14.00 5.00
C ALA A 24 -2.40 -14.43 6.47
N ALA A 25 -3.63 -14.75 6.92
CA ALA A 25 -3.93 -15.02 8.33
C ALA A 25 -3.36 -13.91 9.24
N ASN A 26 -2.58 -14.30 10.24
CA ASN A 26 -1.90 -13.41 11.19
C ASN A 26 -0.36 -13.46 11.07
N VAL A 27 0.16 -14.17 10.06
CA VAL A 27 1.61 -14.44 9.92
C VAL A 27 2.28 -13.58 8.85
N VAL A 28 1.56 -13.24 7.78
CA VAL A 28 2.05 -12.34 6.73
C VAL A 28 1.20 -11.07 6.73
N GLY A 29 1.84 -9.95 7.04
CA GLY A 29 1.20 -8.63 6.98
C GLY A 29 0.87 -8.18 5.55
N PRO A 30 -0.08 -7.23 5.39
CA PRO A 30 -0.42 -6.69 4.08
C PRO A 30 0.72 -5.85 3.49
N SER A 31 0.60 -5.53 2.20
CA SER A 31 1.46 -4.53 1.56
C SER A 31 0.68 -3.58 0.67
N ILE A 32 1.09 -2.31 0.68
CA ILE A 32 0.53 -1.24 -0.16
C ILE A 32 1.69 -0.57 -0.88
N CYS A 33 1.71 -0.69 -2.20
CA CYS A 33 2.60 0.03 -3.10
C CYS A 33 1.83 1.09 -3.88
N PHE A 34 2.39 2.30 -3.96
CA PHE A 34 1.85 3.41 -4.72
C PHE A 34 2.99 4.09 -5.49
N ASP A 35 2.82 4.23 -6.79
CA ASP A 35 3.77 4.76 -7.76
C ASP A 35 5.21 4.24 -7.60
N ASP A 36 5.33 2.91 -7.49
CA ASP A 36 6.58 2.16 -7.26
C ASP A 36 7.24 2.37 -5.88
N VAL A 37 6.57 3.09 -4.98
CA VAL A 37 7.00 3.27 -3.59
C VAL A 37 6.16 2.37 -2.68
N ILE A 38 6.81 1.53 -1.88
CA ILE A 38 6.13 0.77 -0.83
C ILE A 38 5.78 1.72 0.32
N LEU A 39 4.48 1.99 0.49
CA LEU A 39 3.94 2.85 1.55
C LEU A 39 3.77 2.08 2.86
N MET A 40 3.22 0.87 2.79
CA MET A 40 2.99 0.02 3.97
C MET A 40 3.45 -1.41 3.69
N SER A 41 4.19 -2.03 4.62
CA SER A 41 4.56 -3.45 4.56
C SER A 41 5.09 -3.94 5.90
N SER A 42 5.17 -5.26 6.06
CA SER A 42 5.84 -5.89 7.23
C SER A 42 7.30 -5.45 7.37
N VAL A 43 8.02 -5.32 6.24
CA VAL A 43 9.44 -4.88 6.24
C VAL A 43 9.57 -3.44 6.74
N LYS A 44 8.59 -2.58 6.46
CA LYS A 44 8.55 -1.19 6.97
C LYS A 44 8.04 -1.08 8.41
N ASN A 45 7.60 -2.19 9.01
CA ASN A 45 7.07 -2.25 10.36
C ASN A 45 5.99 -1.19 10.67
N ASN A 46 5.11 -0.92 9.69
CA ASN A 46 4.06 0.10 9.79
C ASN A 46 2.67 -0.45 9.41
N ILE A 47 2.46 -1.75 9.65
CA ILE A 47 1.20 -2.46 9.44
C ILE A 47 0.72 -3.08 10.76
N GLY A 48 -0.57 -3.43 10.83
CA GLY A 48 -1.16 -4.07 12.01
C GLY A 48 -2.35 -4.96 11.67
N ARG A 49 -2.90 -5.64 12.70
CA ARG A 49 -4.17 -6.38 12.60
C ARG A 49 -5.30 -5.41 12.25
N GLY A 50 -6.27 -5.90 11.48
CA GLY A 50 -7.43 -5.11 11.08
C GLY A 50 -7.16 -4.29 9.82
N LEU A 51 -7.59 -3.03 9.83
CA LEU A 51 -7.61 -2.17 8.66
C LEU A 51 -6.33 -1.34 8.55
N ASN A 52 -5.65 -1.42 7.41
CA ASN A 52 -4.43 -0.67 7.13
C ASN A 52 -4.72 0.38 6.05
N ILE A 53 -4.47 1.64 6.33
CA ILE A 53 -4.87 2.78 5.50
C ILE A 53 -3.64 3.63 5.15
N ALA A 54 -3.48 3.94 3.86
CA ALA A 54 -2.54 4.94 3.36
C ALA A 54 -3.33 6.06 2.67
N VAL A 55 -3.08 7.31 3.05
CA VAL A 55 -3.67 8.52 2.48
C VAL A 55 -2.61 9.22 1.65
N VAL A 56 -2.91 9.48 0.38
CA VAL A 56 -2.02 10.15 -0.58
C VAL A 56 -2.70 11.38 -1.16
N ASN A 57 -1.90 12.35 -1.59
CA ASN A 57 -2.39 13.51 -2.33
C ASN A 57 -2.70 13.11 -3.78
N GLY A 58 -3.94 13.32 -4.22
CA GLY A 58 -4.39 12.90 -5.56
C GLY A 58 -3.80 13.70 -6.73
N THR A 59 -3.21 14.87 -6.48
CA THR A 59 -2.62 15.72 -7.52
C THR A 59 -1.15 15.37 -7.77
N ASN A 60 -0.37 15.14 -6.72
CA ASN A 60 1.08 14.94 -6.84
C ASN A 60 1.56 13.56 -6.35
N GLY A 61 0.64 12.70 -5.90
CA GLY A 61 0.95 11.35 -5.45
C GLY A 61 1.71 11.26 -4.12
N LYS A 62 1.96 12.38 -3.41
CA LYS A 62 2.73 12.36 -2.16
C LYS A 62 1.95 11.71 -1.03
N LEU A 63 2.64 10.85 -0.26
CA LEU A 63 2.08 10.28 0.96
C LEU A 63 1.78 11.39 1.98
N LEU A 64 0.57 11.38 2.51
CA LEU A 64 0.10 12.30 3.56
C LEU A 64 0.11 11.62 4.93
N LYS A 65 -0.43 10.40 5.03
CA LYS A 65 -0.52 9.67 6.30
C LYS A 65 -0.67 8.17 6.09
N THR A 66 -0.19 7.39 7.04
CA THR A 66 -0.50 5.96 7.17
C THR A 66 -1.07 5.67 8.56
N GLY A 67 -1.90 4.65 8.68
CA GLY A 67 -2.40 4.17 9.96
C GLY A 67 -2.86 2.71 9.89
N ALA A 68 -2.74 2.00 11.00
CA ALA A 68 -3.28 0.67 11.19
C ALA A 68 -4.29 0.72 12.34
N PHE A 69 -5.46 0.15 12.14
CA PHE A 69 -6.58 0.20 13.07
C PHE A 69 -7.04 -1.22 13.37
N ASP A 70 -6.94 -1.62 14.64
CA ASP A 70 -7.36 -2.93 15.08
C ASP A 70 -8.88 -3.02 15.12
N MET A 71 -9.45 -3.86 14.27
CA MET A 71 -10.90 -4.05 14.16
C MET A 71 -11.40 -5.24 15.01
N TYR A 72 -10.51 -5.94 15.72
CA TYR A 72 -10.88 -7.07 16.57
C TYR A 72 -11.09 -6.65 18.03
N SER A 73 -10.22 -5.79 18.56
CA SER A 73 -10.25 -5.34 19.96
C SER A 73 -9.99 -3.83 20.08
N GLY A 74 -10.46 -3.06 19.09
CA GLY A 74 -10.25 -1.62 18.99
C GLY A 74 -11.02 -0.79 20.00
#